data_AF-A0A2P7APV7-F1
#
_entry.id   AF-A0A2P7APV7-F1
#
_cell.length_a   1.000
_cell.length_b   1.000
_cell.length_c   1.000
_cell.angle_alpha   90.00
_cell.angle_beta   90.00
_cell.angle_gamma   90.00
#
_symmetry.space_group_name_H-M   'P 1'
#
loop_
_entity.id
_entity.type
_entity.pdbx_description
1 polymer ?
#
loop_
_entity_poly.entity_id
_entity_poly.type
_entity_poly.pdbx_seq_one_letter_code
_entity_poly.pdbx_strand_id
1 'polypeptide(L)' 'MQNLWQDDEDLLLHDCLPGWIARSLSMSGIDRMSQLSGKKNAELLKLPGVGPRSVKLIRSAIRKFSRTRKHSSVAHSRE' A
#
# COMPACT_ATOMS: atom_id res chain seq x y z
N MET A 1 -6.06 24.07 14.71
CA MET A 1 -5.28 22.82 14.52
C MET A 1 -5.82 22.18 13.25
N GLN A 2 -5.05 22.20 12.16
CA GLN A 2 -5.60 22.05 10.79
C GLN A 2 -5.98 20.61 10.47
N ASN A 3 -7.24 20.44 10.06
CA ASN A 3 -7.88 19.40 9.24
C ASN A 3 -7.20 18.01 9.13
N LEU A 4 -7.74 17.06 9.89
CA LEU A 4 -7.48 15.62 9.81
C LEU A 4 -8.51 14.94 8.89
N TRP A 5 -8.52 15.31 7.60
CA TRP A 5 -9.25 14.55 6.57
C TRP A 5 -8.21 14.04 5.56
N GLN A 6 -7.36 13.11 6.01
CA GLN A 6 -6.38 12.48 5.13
C GLN A 6 -6.99 11.18 4.57
N ASP A 7 -7.70 11.35 3.45
CA ASP A 7 -8.02 10.34 2.43
C ASP A 7 -8.70 9.05 2.93
N ASP A 8 -10.04 9.06 2.94
CA ASP A 8 -10.93 7.90 3.18
C ASP A 8 -10.75 6.74 2.17
N GLU A 9 -9.91 6.89 1.14
CA GLU A 9 -9.71 5.92 0.06
C GLU A 9 -8.35 5.18 0.09
N ASP A 10 -7.52 5.39 1.10
CA ASP A 10 -6.26 4.64 1.21
C ASP A 10 -6.48 3.25 1.84
N LEU A 11 -6.15 2.22 1.07
CA LEU A 11 -6.41 0.83 1.38
C LEU A 11 -5.44 0.29 2.44
N LEU A 12 -6.00 -0.40 3.43
CA LEU A 12 -5.22 -1.04 4.50
C LEU A 12 -4.47 -2.26 3.96
N LEU A 13 -3.26 -2.47 4.47
CA LEU A 13 -2.40 -3.54 3.97
C LEU A 13 -2.94 -4.94 4.25
N HIS A 14 -3.73 -5.11 5.31
CA HIS A 14 -4.28 -6.41 5.69
C HIS A 14 -5.35 -6.93 4.71
N ASP A 15 -5.98 -6.06 3.93
CA ASP A 15 -6.94 -6.44 2.86
C ASP A 15 -6.22 -7.01 1.62
N CYS A 16 -4.95 -6.64 1.42
CA CYS A 16 -4.25 -6.83 0.15
C CYS A 16 -3.07 -7.79 0.24
N LEU A 17 -2.56 -8.00 1.45
CA LEU A 17 -1.33 -8.74 1.72
C LEU A 17 -1.59 -9.89 2.67
N PRO A 18 -0.81 -10.98 2.56
CA PRO A 18 -0.79 -12.02 3.59
C PRO A 18 -0.56 -11.42 4.98
N GLY A 19 -1.29 -11.91 5.99
CA GLY A 19 -1.27 -11.35 7.34
C GLY A 19 0.13 -11.25 7.96
N TRP A 20 1.05 -12.17 7.64
CA TRP A 20 2.44 -12.11 8.12
C TRP A 20 3.24 -10.94 7.50
N ILE A 21 2.97 -10.57 6.25
CA ILE A 21 3.57 -9.39 5.61
C ILE A 21 2.95 -8.12 6.19
N ALA A 22 1.61 -8.06 6.25
CA ALA A 22 0.90 -6.90 6.80
C ALA A 22 1.38 -6.61 8.22
N ARG A 23 1.46 -7.64 9.08
CA ARG A 23 1.97 -7.51 10.45
C ARG A 23 3.42 -7.01 10.51
N SER A 24 4.30 -7.53 9.64
CA SER A 24 5.71 -7.09 9.59
C SER A 24 5.83 -5.61 9.19
N LEU A 25 4.96 -5.17 8.28
CA LEU A 25 4.88 -3.77 7.84
C LEU A 25 4.28 -2.87 8.92
N SER A 26 3.20 -3.29 9.59
CA SER A 26 2.59 -2.53 10.70
C SER A 26 3.56 -2.38 11.87
N MET A 27 4.37 -3.41 12.17
CA MET A 27 5.47 -3.31 13.16
C MET A 27 6.54 -2.29 12.77
N SER A 28 6.66 -1.96 11.48
CA SER A 28 7.54 -0.92 10.95
C SER A 28 6.84 0.43 10.77
N GLY A 29 5.61 0.58 11.27
CA GLY A 29 4.79 1.81 11.14
C GLY A 29 4.17 2.02 9.76
N ILE A 30 4.07 0.96 8.95
CA ILE A 30 3.49 1.00 7.61
C ILE A 30 2.20 0.20 7.64
N ASP A 31 1.06 0.88 7.55
CA ASP A 31 -0.26 0.24 7.60
C ASP A 31 -1.07 0.44 6.30
N ARG A 32 -0.57 1.35 5.45
CA ARG A 32 -1.27 1.90 4.30
C ARG A 32 -0.59 1.62 2.98
N MET A 33 -1.38 1.43 1.92
CA MET A 33 -0.87 1.07 0.60
C MET A 33 -0.08 2.20 -0.07
N SER A 34 -0.51 3.45 0.13
CA SER A 34 0.21 4.63 -0.36
C SER A 34 1.64 4.73 0.20
N GLN A 35 1.82 4.37 1.49
CA GLN A 35 3.14 4.37 2.14
C GLN A 35 4.12 3.37 1.49
N LEU A 36 3.62 2.27 0.94
CA LEU A 36 4.44 1.29 0.21
C LEU A 36 4.79 1.74 -1.21
N SER A 37 3.86 2.42 -1.88
CA SER A 37 4.06 2.89 -3.26
C SER A 37 5.28 3.81 -3.40
N GLY A 38 5.55 4.64 -2.37
CA GLY A 38 6.69 5.54 -2.34
C GLY A 38 8.04 4.88 -1.98
N LYS A 39 8.06 3.63 -1.50
CA LYS A 39 9.29 2.97 -1.03
C LYS A 39 10.01 2.21 -2.15
N LYS A 40 11.35 2.31 -2.17
CA LYS A 40 12.21 1.52 -3.06
C LYS A 40 12.34 0.08 -2.55
N ASN A 41 12.66 -0.87 -3.43
CA ASN A 41 12.86 -2.27 -3.06
C ASN A 41 13.93 -2.45 -1.97
N ALA A 42 15.02 -1.70 -2.05
CA ALA A 42 16.09 -1.73 -1.05
C ALA A 42 15.58 -1.29 0.33
N GLU A 43 14.69 -0.29 0.39
CA GLU A 43 14.11 0.17 1.65
C GLU A 43 13.14 -0.86 2.23
N LEU A 44 12.37 -1.55 1.38
CA LEU A 44 11.51 -2.64 1.81
C LEU A 44 12.32 -3.82 2.37
N LEU A 45 13.46 -4.15 1.77
CA LEU A 45 14.34 -5.24 2.23
C LEU A 45 15.02 -4.96 3.58
N LYS A 46 15.09 -3.70 4.01
CA LYS A 46 15.60 -3.33 5.33
C LYS A 46 14.56 -3.56 6.44
N LEU A 47 13.29 -3.80 6.08
CA LEU A 47 12.23 -3.99 7.06
C LEU A 47 12.29 -5.40 7.67
N PRO A 48 12.14 -5.54 9.00
CA PRO A 48 12.15 -6.84 9.65
C PRO A 48 11.00 -7.70 9.11
N GLY A 49 11.30 -8.98 8.78
CA GLY A 49 10.33 -9.90 8.21
C GLY A 49 10.04 -9.72 6.70
N VAL A 50 10.68 -8.75 6.03
CA VAL A 50 10.49 -8.48 4.61
C VAL A 50 11.69 -8.98 3.79
N GLY A 51 11.53 -10.17 3.22
CA GLY A 51 12.51 -10.75 2.30
C GLY A 51 12.20 -10.46 0.82
N PRO A 52 13.04 -10.95 -0.12
CA PRO A 52 12.82 -10.79 -1.56
C PRO A 52 11.45 -11.32 -2.03
N ARG A 53 10.97 -12.41 -1.42
CA ARG A 53 9.63 -12.96 -1.68
C ARG A 53 8.53 -12.00 -1.21
N SER A 54 8.67 -11.41 -0.03
CA SER A 54 7.75 -10.42 0.50
C SER A 54 7.68 -9.19 -0.42
N VAL A 55 8.82 -8.70 -0.91
CA VAL A 55 8.88 -7.57 -1.86
C VAL A 55 8.13 -7.88 -3.15
N LYS A 56 8.24 -9.09 -3.70
CA LYS A 56 7.47 -9.49 -4.89
C LYS A 56 5.97 -9.46 -4.64
N LEU A 57 5.51 -9.92 -3.47
CA LEU A 57 4.10 -9.91 -3.08
C LEU A 57 3.59 -8.49 -2.89
N ILE A 58 4.35 -7.65 -2.18
CA ILE A 58 4.06 -6.22 -2.00
C ILE A 58 3.90 -5.52 -3.36
N ARG A 59 4.88 -5.68 -4.25
CA ARG A 59 4.83 -5.08 -5.60
C ARG A 59 3.65 -5.56 -6.43
N SER A 60 3.30 -6.84 -6.29
CA SER A 60 2.12 -7.40 -6.97
C SER A 60 0.83 -6.79 -6.43
N ALA A 61 0.71 -6.61 -5.11
CA ALA A 61 -0.42 -5.93 -4.49
C ALA A 61 -0.51 -4.46 -4.94
N ILE A 62 0.61 -3.73 -4.99
CA ILE A 62 0.65 -2.33 -5.47
C ILE A 62 0.12 -2.26 -6.89
N ARG A 63 0.60 -3.15 -7.77
CA ARG A 63 0.16 -3.19 -9.16
C ARG A 63 -1.33 -3.52 -9.29
N LYS A 64 -1.88 -4.39 -8.45
CA LYS A 64 -3.32 -4.68 -8.41
C LYS A 64 -4.12 -3.45 -7.96
N PHE A 65 -3.70 -2.81 -6.88
CA PHE A 65 -4.35 -1.62 -6.33
C PHE A 65 -4.37 -0.44 -7.31
N SER A 66 -3.24 -0.15 -7.97
CA SER A 66 -3.17 0.93 -8.96
C SER A 66 -4.10 0.72 -10.16
N ARG A 67 -4.45 -0.53 -10.50
CA ARG A 67 -5.41 -0.83 -11.57
C ARG A 67 -6.85 -0.56 -11.13
N THR A 68 -7.21 -0.89 -9.89
CA THR A 68 -8.54 -0.64 -9.35
C THR A 68 -8.84 0.87 -9.27
N ARG A 69 -7.89 1.69 -8.81
CA ARG A 69 -8.07 3.16 -8.76
C ARG A 69 -8.14 3.84 -10.13
N LYS A 70 -7.55 3.25 -11.18
CA LYS A 70 -7.65 3.82 -12.54
C LYS A 70 -9.05 3.67 -13.15
N HIS A 71 -9.90 2.82 -12.56
CA HIS A 71 -11.27 2.60 -13.03
C HIS A 71 -12.30 3.55 -12.39
N SER A 72 -11.98 4.21 -11.27
CA SER A 72 -12.88 5.18 -10.62
C SER A 72 -12.69 6.61 -11.13
N SER A 73 -11.49 6.99 -11.60
CA SER A 73 -11.22 8.35 -12.10
C SER A 73 -11.75 8.62 -13.52
N VAL A 74 -12.15 7.59 -14.28
CA VAL A 74 -12.81 7.77 -15.58
C VAL A 74 -14.32 8.04 -15.46
N ALA A 75 -14.89 8.05 -14.25
CA ALA A 75 -16.31 8.27 -14.01
C ALA A 75 -16.67 9.69 -13.51
N HIS A 76 -15.70 10.58 -13.30
CA HIS A 76 -15.93 11.93 -12.75
C HIS A 76 -15.42 13.05 -13.67
N SER A 77 -15.56 12.89 -14.98
CA SER A 77 -15.34 13.95 -15.98
C SER A 77 -16.43 13.91 -17.05
N ARG A 78 -17.66 14.01 -16.58
CA ARG A 78 -18.81 14.65 -17.23
C ARG A 78 -19.50 15.30 -16.03
N GLU A 79 -19.40 16.60 -15.87
CA GLU A 79 -20.46 17.57 -16.18
C GLU A 79 -19.90 19.00 -16.11
#